data_AF-A0A7X1IQC4-F1
#
_entry.id   AF-A0A7X1IQC4-F1
#
_cell.length_a   1.000
_cell.length_b   1.000
_cell.length_c   1.000
_cell.angle_alpha   90.00
_cell.angle_beta   90.00
_cell.angle_gamma   90.00
#
_symmetry.space_group_name_H-M   'P 1'
#
loop_
_entity.id
_entity.type
_entity.pdbx_description
1 polymer ?
#
loop_
_entity_poly.entity_id
_entity_poly.type
_entity_poly.pdbx_seq_one_letter_code
_entity_poly.pdbx_strand_id
1 'polypeptide(L)'
;MAEEGLGQVSATPAALDLIRELQAEYGPIMFHQSGGCCDGSSPMCYPQGDFIVGDTDVKLGEIGGAPVYISGPQYEAWKHTELIIDVVPGRGGMFSLDNGREVRFLTRSRICSAP
;
A
#
# COMPACT_ATOMS: atom_id res chain seq x y z
N MET A 1 -5.48 -20.47 10.46
CA MET A 1 -5.06 -20.23 9.07
C MET A 1 -5.11 -18.73 8.88
N ALA A 2 -4.00 -18.05 9.18
CA ALA A 2 -3.79 -16.66 8.80
C ALA A 2 -2.61 -16.71 7.86
N GLU A 3 -2.81 -16.36 6.60
CA GLU A 3 -1.69 -16.17 5.68
C GLU A 3 -0.95 -14.93 6.18
N GLU A 4 0.06 -15.19 7.02
CA GLU A 4 1.04 -14.22 7.47
C GLU A 4 1.78 -13.77 6.22
N GLY A 5 1.36 -12.62 5.68
CA GLY A 5 2.04 -11.97 4.56
C GLY A 5 3.53 -11.84 4.89
N LEU A 6 4.36 -11.86 3.86
CA LEU A 6 5.82 -12.04 3.94
C LEU A 6 6.58 -11.03 4.82
N GLY A 7 5.91 -10.12 5.53
CA GLY A 7 6.53 -9.15 6.44
C GLY A 7 7.35 -8.11 5.68
N GLN A 8 7.13 -7.98 4.38
CA GLN A 8 7.92 -7.13 3.48
C GLN A 8 7.31 -5.74 3.33
N VAL A 9 6.35 -5.37 4.18
CA VAL A 9 5.72 -4.05 4.16
C VAL A 9 5.63 -3.48 5.57
N SER A 10 5.96 -2.19 5.69
CA SER A 10 5.88 -1.38 6.90
C SER A 10 5.21 -0.04 6.58
N ALA A 11 4.78 0.68 7.61
CA ALA A 11 4.18 2.00 7.46
C ALA A 11 4.79 3.00 8.44
N THR A 12 4.90 4.27 8.04
CA THR A 12 5.31 5.34 8.94
C THR A 12 4.18 5.73 9.90
N PRO A 13 4.49 6.36 11.05
CA PRO A 13 3.46 6.79 11.99
C PRO A 13 2.40 7.70 11.35
N ALA A 14 2.80 8.57 10.42
CA ALA A 14 1.87 9.43 9.67
C ALA A 14 0.94 8.61 8.76
N ALA A 15 1.46 7.58 8.11
CA ALA A 15 0.64 6.67 7.31
C ALA A 15 -0.35 5.88 8.18
N LEU A 16 0.07 5.41 9.35
CA LEU A 16 -0.79 4.70 10.29
C LEU A 16 -1.93 5.58 10.82
N ASP A 17 -1.64 6.86 11.09
CA ASP A 17 -2.65 7.83 11.53
C ASP A 17 -3.70 8.06 10.44
N LEU A 18 -3.27 8.29 9.20
CA LEU A 18 -4.17 8.46 8.06
C LEU A 18 -4.99 7.20 7.77
N ILE A 19 -4.38 6.01 7.86
CA ILE A 19 -5.10 4.73 7.73
C ILE A 19 -6.22 4.64 8.76
N ARG A 20 -5.94 5.01 10.01
CA ARG A 20 -6.93 4.98 11.08
C ARG A 20 -8.08 5.96 10.83
N GLU A 21 -7.79 7.17 10.35
CA GLU A 21 -8.81 8.15 9.98
C GLU A 21 -9.70 7.62 8.84
N LEU A 22 -9.08 7.09 7.79
CA LEU A 22 -9.81 6.52 6.65
C LEU A 22 -10.64 5.31 7.09
N GLN A 23 -10.12 4.47 7.98
CA GLN A 23 -10.88 3.34 8.49
C GLN A 23 -12.07 3.75 9.36
N ALA A 24 -11.93 4.84 10.11
CA ALA A 24 -13.02 5.38 10.92
C ALA A 24 -14.13 5.99 10.04
N GLU A 25 -13.79 6.58 8.89
CA GLU A 25 -14.73 7.23 7.97
C GLU A 25 -15.38 6.25 6.98
N TYR A 26 -14.57 5.39 6.35
CA TYR A 26 -14.99 4.51 5.26
C TYR A 26 -15.14 3.04 5.68
N GLY A 27 -14.72 2.67 6.89
CA GLY A 27 -14.66 1.28 7.34
C GLY A 27 -13.38 0.57 6.88
N PRO A 28 -13.35 -0.77 6.82
CA PRO A 28 -12.13 -1.49 6.48
C PRO A 28 -11.61 -1.07 5.09
N ILE A 29 -10.30 -0.82 4.98
CA ILE A 29 -9.63 -0.38 3.75
C ILE A 29 -8.53 -1.36 3.36
N MET A 30 -8.07 -1.30 2.12
CA MET A 30 -6.97 -2.09 1.56
C MET A 30 -6.08 -1.24 0.66
N PHE A 31 -4.82 -1.64 0.53
CA PHE A 31 -3.88 -1.03 -0.40
C PHE A 31 -3.60 -1.97 -1.56
N HIS A 32 -3.57 -1.41 -2.77
CA HIS A 32 -3.13 -2.13 -3.95
C HIS A 32 -2.03 -1.36 -4.67
N GLN A 33 -0.93 -2.06 -4.94
CA GLN A 33 0.18 -1.55 -5.70
C GLN A 33 0.18 -2.18 -7.10
N SER A 34 -0.52 -1.51 -8.01
CA SER A 34 -0.49 -1.81 -9.44
C SER A 34 0.81 -1.28 -10.04
N GLY A 35 1.51 -2.11 -10.83
CA GLY A 35 2.79 -1.75 -11.44
C GLY A 35 2.74 -0.74 -12.60
N GLY A 36 1.78 0.17 -12.59
CA GLY A 36 1.41 1.04 -13.69
C GLY A 36 1.98 2.46 -13.61
N CYS A 37 2.97 2.69 -14.47
CA CYS A 37 3.39 3.95 -15.11
C CYS A 37 4.08 5.05 -14.27
N CYS A 38 5.41 5.13 -14.48
CA CYS A 38 6.33 6.24 -14.20
C CYS A 38 6.48 6.65 -12.73
N ASP A 39 7.69 6.45 -12.17
CA ASP A 39 8.17 7.05 -10.90
C ASP A 39 7.82 6.32 -9.59
N GLY A 40 7.78 4.99 -9.54
CA GLY A 40 7.65 4.28 -8.25
C GLY A 40 6.25 4.48 -7.64
N SER A 41 5.28 3.82 -8.27
CA SER A 41 3.83 3.93 -8.10
C SER A 41 3.37 4.23 -6.68
N SER A 42 2.59 5.31 -6.52
CA SER A 42 1.89 5.59 -5.26
C SER A 42 0.91 4.45 -4.96
N PRO A 43 0.85 3.95 -3.71
CA PRO A 43 -0.05 2.87 -3.35
C PRO A 43 -1.46 3.44 -3.37
N MET A 44 -2.36 2.75 -4.04
CA MET A 44 -3.75 3.18 -4.13
C MET A 44 -4.51 2.60 -2.93
N CYS A 45 -5.25 3.44 -2.23
CA CYS A 45 -6.06 3.06 -1.09
C CYS A 45 -7.53 2.92 -1.51
N TYR A 46 -8.10 1.74 -1.28
CA TYR A 46 -9.49 1.38 -1.63
C TYR A 46 -10.23 0.84 -0.40
N PRO A 47 -11.58 0.89 -0.37
CA PRO A 47 -12.35 0.14 0.61
C PRO A 47 -12.11 -1.37 0.48
N GLN A 48 -12.02 -2.09 1.58
CA GLN A 48 -11.80 -3.53 1.58
C GLN A 48 -13.02 -4.23 0.98
N GLY A 49 -12.82 -4.93 -0.15
CA GLY A 49 -13.87 -5.65 -0.87
C GLY A 49 -14.39 -4.95 -2.13
N ASP A 50 -14.07 -3.67 -2.33
CA ASP A 50 -14.42 -2.93 -3.56
C ASP A 50 -13.42 -3.20 -4.71
N PHE A 51 -12.16 -3.49 -4.38
CA PHE A 51 -11.14 -3.82 -5.36
C PHE A 51 -11.02 -5.33 -5.54
N ILE A 52 -11.19 -5.81 -6.77
CA ILE A 52 -10.99 -7.22 -7.12
C ILE A 52 -9.49 -7.47 -7.26
N VAL A 53 -8.92 -8.10 -6.24
CA VAL A 53 -7.56 -8.67 -6.27
C VAL A 53 -7.56 -9.80 -7.30
N GLY A 54 -6.67 -9.72 -8.29
CA GLY A 54 -6.51 -10.76 -9.30
C GLY A 54 -5.76 -11.96 -8.75
N ASP A 55 -5.89 -13.12 -9.41
CA ASP A 55 -5.24 -14.39 -9.03
C ASP A 55 -3.72 -14.30 -8.90
N THR A 56 -3.09 -13.31 -9.56
CA THR A 56 -1.65 -13.11 -9.55
C THR A 56 -1.20 -12.08 -8.52
N ASP A 57 -2.11 -11.39 -7.84
CA ASP A 57 -1.74 -10.42 -6.81
C ASP A 57 -1.34 -11.14 -5.52
N VAL A 58 -0.24 -10.69 -4.92
CA VAL A 58 0.36 -11.26 -3.72
C VAL A 58 0.11 -10.33 -2.54
N LYS A 59 -0.35 -10.89 -1.42
CA LYS A 59 -0.46 -10.15 -0.15
C LYS A 59 0.94 -10.02 0.47
N LEU A 60 1.47 -8.80 0.51
CA LEU A 60 2.77 -8.52 1.14
C LEU A 60 2.70 -8.54 2.66
N GLY A 61 1.58 -8.09 3.21
CA GLY A 61 1.37 -7.95 4.63
C GLY A 61 0.19 -7.05 4.95
N GLU A 62 0.21 -6.47 6.15
CA GLU A 62 -0.86 -5.63 6.67
C GLU A 62 -0.26 -4.47 7.47
N ILE A 63 -0.77 -3.26 7.25
CA ILE A 63 -0.34 -2.05 7.94
C ILE A 63 -1.55 -1.37 8.58
N GLY A 64 -1.51 -1.14 9.89
CA GLY A 64 -2.64 -0.50 10.59
C GLY A 64 -4.00 -1.18 10.38
N GLY A 65 -4.02 -2.51 10.20
CA GLY A 65 -5.24 -3.26 9.90
C GLY A 65 -5.69 -3.24 8.43
N ALA A 66 -4.93 -2.59 7.54
CA ALA A 66 -5.20 -2.55 6.10
C ALA A 66 -4.27 -3.51 5.35
N PRO A 67 -4.79 -4.53 4.64
CA PRO A 67 -3.96 -5.46 3.87
C PRO A 67 -3.36 -4.77 2.64
N VAL A 68 -2.09 -5.08 2.34
CA VAL A 68 -1.35 -4.54 1.20
C VAL A 68 -1.12 -5.64 0.17
N TYR A 69 -1.60 -5.39 -1.04
CA TYR A 69 -1.45 -6.27 -2.20
C TYR A 69 -0.54 -5.64 -3.24
N ILE A 70 0.22 -6.48 -3.93
CA ILE A 70 1.06 -6.09 -5.06
C ILE A 70 0.87 -7.08 -6.19
N SER A 71 0.91 -6.63 -7.44
CA SER A 71 0.78 -7.56 -8.57
C SER A 71 1.96 -8.51 -8.67
N GLY A 72 1.72 -9.79 -8.95
CA GLY A 72 2.73 -10.85 -9.05
C GLY A 72 4.00 -10.54 -9.85
N PRO A 73 3.92 -9.96 -11.08
CA PRO A 73 5.14 -9.57 -11.80
C PRO A 73 5.93 -8.47 -11.09
N GLN A 74 5.26 -7.60 -10.34
CA GLN A 74 5.90 -6.57 -9.52
C GLN A 74 6.47 -7.19 -8.24
N TYR A 75 5.76 -8.14 -7.62
CA TYR A 75 6.27 -8.92 -6.50
C TYR A 75 7.60 -9.60 -6.86
N GLU A 76 7.70 -10.28 -8.00
CA GLU A 76 8.94 -10.95 -8.41
C GLU A 76 10.14 -10.00 -8.52
N ALA A 77 9.91 -8.75 -8.92
CA ALA A 77 10.95 -7.71 -8.98
C ALA A 77 11.26 -7.09 -7.59
N TRP A 78 10.32 -7.11 -6.65
CA TRP A 78 10.40 -6.41 -5.36
C TRP A 78 10.48 -7.36 -4.15
N LYS A 79 10.48 -8.67 -4.37
CA LYS A 79 10.59 -9.71 -3.32
C LYS A 79 11.87 -9.66 -2.49
N HIS A 80 12.84 -8.85 -2.88
CA HIS A 80 14.07 -8.58 -2.12
C HIS A 80 14.11 -7.15 -1.54
N THR A 81 12.97 -6.47 -1.53
CA THR A 81 12.83 -5.10 -1.05
C THR A 81 11.80 -5.04 0.06
N GLU A 82 12.03 -4.14 1.01
CA GLU A 82 11.03 -3.77 2.00
C GLU A 82 10.25 -2.57 1.47
N LEU A 83 8.93 -2.69 1.41
CA LEU A 83 8.02 -1.59 1.10
C LEU A 83 7.69 -0.81 2.37
N ILE A 84 7.79 0.49 2.29
CA ILE A 84 7.47 1.40 3.38
C ILE A 84 6.41 2.36 2.85
N ILE A 85 5.19 2.24 3.38
CA ILE A 85 4.10 3.15 3.08
C ILE A 85 4.24 4.39 3.96
N ASP A 86 4.45 5.52 3.31
CA ASP A 86 4.64 6.82 3.91
C ASP A 86 3.51 7.77 3.47
N VAL A 87 3.36 8.89 4.15
CA VAL A 87 2.42 9.94 3.76
C VAL A 87 3.18 11.24 3.61
N VAL A 88 2.96 11.91 2.49
CA VAL A 88 3.58 13.20 2.19
C VAL A 88 2.50 14.23 1.85
N PRO A 89 2.72 15.51 2.19
CA PRO A 89 1.82 16.57 1.76
C PRO A 89 1.78 16.64 0.22
N GLY A 90 0.58 16.70 -0.34
CA GLY A 90 0.35 16.69 -1.77
C GLY A 90 -1.08 16.34 -2.12
N ARG A 91 -1.49 16.61 -3.36
CA ARG A 91 -2.78 16.13 -3.85
C ARG A 91 -2.70 14.62 -4.08
N GLY A 92 -3.60 13.90 -3.41
CA GLY A 92 -3.86 12.48 -3.63
C GLY A 92 -4.20 12.14 -5.08
N GLY A 93 -4.05 10.86 -5.42
CA GLY A 93 -4.54 10.35 -6.70
C GLY A 93 -6.06 10.51 -6.76
N MET A 94 -6.61 10.91 -7.91
CA MET A 94 -8.05 11.16 -8.10
C MET A 94 -8.95 9.98 -7.66
N PHE A 95 -8.42 8.76 -7.61
CA PHE A 95 -9.13 7.52 -7.26
C PHE A 95 -8.75 6.93 -5.89
N SER A 96 -7.95 7.64 -5.09
CA SER A 96 -7.49 7.18 -3.78
C SER A 96 -8.25 7.90 -2.67
N LEU A 97 -8.55 7.22 -1.56
CA LEU A 97 -9.35 7.78 -0.46
C LEU A 97 -8.69 9.00 0.23
N ASP A 98 -7.40 9.25 -0.01
CA ASP A 98 -6.68 10.46 0.44
C ASP A 98 -6.98 11.71 -0.41
N ASN A 99 -7.71 11.58 -1.51
CA ASN A 99 -8.07 12.71 -2.37
C ASN A 99 -8.94 13.73 -1.62
N GLY A 100 -8.46 14.97 -1.52
CA GLY A 100 -9.13 16.06 -0.81
C GLY A 100 -8.59 16.31 0.61
N ARG A 101 -7.64 15.51 1.11
CA ARG A 101 -7.03 15.68 2.44
C ARG A 101 -5.69 16.42 2.42
N GLU A 102 -5.29 16.97 1.27
CA GLU A 102 -4.00 17.67 1.05
C GLU A 102 -2.75 16.82 1.37
N VAL A 103 -2.94 15.52 1.55
CA VAL A 103 -1.91 14.51 1.76
C VAL A 103 -2.10 13.38 0.76
N ARG A 104 -1.02 12.66 0.45
CA ARG A 104 -1.06 11.46 -0.39
C ARG A 104 -0.19 10.35 0.18
N PHE A 105 -0.57 9.11 -0.07
CA PHE A 105 0.30 7.98 0.21
C PHE A 105 1.47 7.93 -0.78
N LEU A 106 2.62 7.51 -0.27
CA LEU A 106 3.86 7.34 -0.99
C LEU A 106 4.46 5.99 -0.61
N THR A 107 4.64 5.10 -1.59
CA THR A 107 5.41 3.88 -1.35
C THR A 107 6.88 4.20 -1.55
N ARG A 108 7.68 3.96 -0.52
CA ARG A 108 9.13 3.93 -0.60
C ARG A 108 9.57 2.48 -0.62
N SER A 109 10.54 2.12 -1.45
CA SER A 109 11.26 0.86 -1.30
C SER A 109 12.60 1.09 -0.65
N ARG A 110 12.96 0.18 0.24
CA ARG A 110 14.33 -0.01 0.66
C ARG A 110 14.84 -1.28 0.00
N ILE A 111 15.81 -1.13 -0.91
CA ILE A 111 16.54 -2.27 -1.45
C ILE A 111 17.42 -2.80 -0.32
N CYS A 112 17.17 -4.03 0.13
CA CYS A 112 18.12 -4.76 0.96
C CYS A 112 19.28 -5.18 0.05
N SER A 113 20.19 -4.25 -0.25
CA SER A 113 21.43 -4.60 -0.93
C SER A 113 22.20 -5.52 0.00
N ALA A 114 22.28 -6.81 -0.35
CA ALA A 114 23.38 -7.61 0.15
C ALA A 114 24.70 -7.00 -0.40
N PRO A 115 25.78 -7.00 0.40
CA PRO A 115 27.08 -6.47 -0.01
C PRO A 115 27.72 -7.27 -1.14
#